data_AF-A0A382QCL8-F1
#
_entry.id   AF-A0A382QCL8-F1
#
_cell.length_a   1.000
_cell.length_b   1.000
_cell.length_c   1.000
_cell.angle_alpha   90.00
_cell.angle_beta   90.00
_cell.angle_gamma   90.00
#
_symmetry.space_group_name_H-M   'P 1'
#
loop_
_entity.id
_entity.type
_entity.pdbx_description
1 polymer ?
#
loop_
_entity_poly.entity_id
_entity_poly.type
_entity_poly.pdbx_seq_one_letter_code
_entity_poly.pdbx_strand_id
1 'polypeptide(L)'
;ALTMLLIFLFALSPVILYNYTTHESIFDTNAAFSMQYHNKYQYPEWQEKMLELNFYNGSTLDAIFVDTDLFFKNYFYNLFYGMPDKLFNFNSDRINSSLINTVPLLGLLPITAGFIYLFKIKINKNNLIIIGSSAIVTTLLIFLMGDINVHFFAIIGIPLFLLGLFNIKNVQKNALPLFLLPVMFVLVTSLLLLRSGEHFFLIWFSMAMLAGVFFADVLPQLFKKIQSSKIKLNSKKITFSTAIIISLILLSNFGYCYVLFTATHTNVPFVSIENEFAKLSQDIPAEQPGMEVKNIGDILNKQPNIENSYVMIPAYHYAYYINANTVYGEFSEG
;
A
#
# COMPACT_ATOMS: atom_id res chain seq x y z
N ALA A 1 -19.99 -3.16 14.18
CA ALA A 1 -19.69 -1.73 13.94
C ALA A 1 -18.82 -1.16 15.06
N LEU A 2 -19.32 -1.07 16.30
CA LEU A 2 -18.58 -0.48 17.43
C LEU A 2 -17.20 -1.12 17.71
N THR A 3 -17.14 -2.45 17.81
CA THR A 3 -15.86 -3.19 18.00
C THR A 3 -14.86 -2.94 16.86
N MET A 4 -15.34 -2.60 15.67
CA MET A 4 -14.50 -2.41 14.49
C MET A 4 -13.99 -0.97 14.35
N LEU A 5 -14.85 -0.01 14.66
CA LEU A 5 -14.44 1.37 14.89
C LEU A 5 -13.37 1.40 15.98
N LEU A 6 -13.55 0.63 17.06
CA LEU A 6 -12.57 0.49 18.13
C LEU A 6 -11.25 -0.11 17.63
N ILE A 7 -11.23 -1.18 16.83
CA ILE A 7 -9.99 -1.76 16.28
C ILE A 7 -9.26 -0.77 15.35
N PHE A 8 -10.00 -0.09 14.47
CA PHE A 8 -9.43 0.91 13.58
C PHE A 8 -8.86 2.11 14.36
N LEU A 9 -9.62 2.63 15.33
CA LEU A 9 -9.16 3.69 16.23
C LEU A 9 -7.98 3.23 17.10
N PHE A 10 -7.92 1.97 17.52
CA PHE A 10 -6.80 1.44 18.28
C PHE A 10 -5.51 1.44 17.46
N ALA A 11 -5.60 1.10 16.17
CA ALA A 11 -4.44 1.13 15.30
C ALA A 11 -4.02 2.56 14.90
N LEU A 12 -4.96 3.51 14.86
CA LEU A 12 -4.67 4.94 14.74
C LEU A 12 -4.25 5.60 16.06
N SER A 13 -4.44 4.92 17.19
CA SER A 13 -4.24 5.52 18.52
C SER A 13 -2.83 6.05 18.76
N PRO A 14 -1.73 5.45 18.26
CA PRO A 14 -0.40 6.03 18.42
C PRO A 14 -0.28 7.39 17.73
N VAL A 15 -0.88 7.54 16.55
CA VAL A 15 -0.88 8.79 15.78
C VAL A 15 -1.76 9.84 16.47
N ILE A 16 -2.95 9.45 16.91
CA ILE A 16 -3.87 10.33 17.64
C ILE A 16 -3.24 10.81 18.95
N LEU A 17 -2.60 9.90 19.69
CA LEU A 17 -1.92 10.22 20.94
C LEU A 17 -0.75 11.18 20.70
N TYR A 18 0.10 10.89 19.71
CA TYR A 18 1.20 11.77 19.32
C TYR A 18 0.72 13.18 18.97
N ASN A 19 -0.33 13.29 18.13
CA ASN A 19 -0.89 14.58 17.76
C ASN A 19 -1.42 15.33 18.98
N TYR A 20 -2.16 14.65 19.86
CA TYR A 20 -2.70 15.29 21.06
C TYR A 20 -1.60 15.73 22.04
N THR A 21 -0.57 14.90 22.25
CA THR A 21 0.52 15.23 23.18
C THR A 21 1.48 16.29 22.65
N THR A 22 1.55 16.46 21.33
CA THR A 22 2.52 17.37 20.66
C THR A 22 1.86 18.66 20.19
N HIS A 23 0.63 18.59 19.70
CA HIS A 23 -0.09 19.69 19.04
C HIS A 23 -1.42 20.05 19.73
N GLU A 24 -1.76 19.41 20.86
CA GLU A 24 -3.01 19.60 21.59
C GLU A 24 -4.28 19.38 20.74
N SER A 25 -4.14 18.70 19.59
CA SER A 25 -5.21 18.42 18.64
C SER A 25 -5.25 16.94 18.24
N ILE A 26 -6.45 16.41 18.02
CA ILE A 26 -6.64 15.06 17.47
C ILE A 26 -6.32 15.05 15.96
N PHE A 27 -6.67 16.15 15.27
CA PHE A 27 -6.42 16.37 13.86
C PHE A 27 -5.76 17.74 13.69
N ASP A 28 -4.48 17.75 13.37
CA ASP A 28 -3.70 18.99 13.30
C ASP A 28 -3.83 19.69 11.93
N THR A 29 -4.34 18.99 10.91
CA THR A 29 -4.44 19.52 9.55
C THR A 29 -5.70 19.04 8.82
N ASN A 30 -6.14 19.84 7.84
CA ASN A 30 -7.18 19.44 6.90
C ASN A 30 -6.58 18.63 5.73
N ALA A 31 -7.43 17.96 4.96
CA ALA A 31 -6.98 17.19 3.81
C ALA A 31 -6.54 18.05 2.60
N ALA A 32 -6.71 19.38 2.64
CA ALA A 32 -6.55 20.25 1.49
C ALA A 32 -5.12 20.27 0.98
N PHE A 33 -4.14 20.35 1.88
CA PHE A 33 -2.72 20.24 1.53
C PHE A 33 -2.44 18.95 0.75
N SER A 34 -2.80 17.80 1.31
CA SER A 34 -2.53 16.51 0.66
C SER A 34 -3.30 16.35 -0.66
N MET A 35 -4.55 16.81 -0.74
CA MET A 35 -5.33 16.79 -1.99
C MET A 35 -4.64 17.62 -3.07
N GLN A 36 -4.22 18.85 -2.74
CA GLN A 36 -3.61 19.78 -3.68
C GLN A 36 -2.31 19.23 -4.31
N TYR A 37 -1.46 18.60 -3.52
CA TYR A 37 -0.15 18.15 -3.98
C TYR A 37 -0.15 16.74 -4.58
N HIS A 38 -1.15 15.91 -4.26
CA HIS A 38 -1.08 14.48 -4.55
C HIS A 38 -2.24 13.92 -5.36
N ASN A 39 -3.31 14.68 -5.58
CA ASN A 39 -4.39 14.22 -6.45
C ASN A 39 -3.90 14.02 -7.89
N LYS A 40 -4.44 12.99 -8.55
CA LYS A 40 -4.08 12.67 -9.93
C LYS A 40 -4.62 13.72 -10.90
N TYR A 41 -5.84 14.16 -10.68
CA TYR A 41 -6.52 15.16 -11.49
C TYR A 41 -6.59 16.47 -10.71
N GLN A 42 -6.10 17.54 -11.32
CA GLN A 42 -5.99 18.86 -10.72
C GLN A 42 -5.89 19.93 -11.82
N TYR A 43 -6.25 21.17 -11.49
CA TYR A 43 -6.04 22.35 -12.33
C TYR A 43 -5.65 23.55 -11.45
N PRO A 44 -4.96 24.56 -12.00
CA PRO A 44 -4.32 25.62 -11.21
C PRO A 44 -5.28 26.38 -10.28
N GLU A 45 -6.44 26.78 -10.78
CA GLU A 45 -7.41 27.56 -10.00
C GLU A 45 -7.98 26.78 -8.81
N TRP A 46 -8.12 25.46 -8.95
CA TRP A 46 -8.48 24.59 -7.83
C TRP A 46 -7.35 24.48 -6.83
N GLN A 47 -6.10 24.32 -7.28
CA GLN A 47 -4.94 24.24 -6.39
C GLN A 47 -4.75 25.50 -5.55
N GLU A 48 -4.96 26.68 -6.14
CA GLU A 48 -4.92 27.96 -5.43
C GLU A 48 -5.97 28.03 -4.31
N LYS A 49 -7.21 27.62 -4.60
CA LYS A 49 -8.27 27.55 -3.56
C LYS A 49 -7.94 26.54 -2.46
N MET A 50 -7.32 25.42 -2.79
CA MET A 50 -6.88 24.44 -1.80
C MET A 50 -5.74 24.99 -0.92
N LEU A 51 -4.82 25.77 -1.49
CA LEU A 51 -3.78 26.51 -0.75
C LEU A 51 -4.42 27.48 0.24
N GLU A 52 -5.37 28.29 -0.23
CA GLU A 52 -6.08 29.24 0.63
C GLU A 52 -6.76 28.52 1.80
N LEU A 53 -7.48 27.43 1.55
CA LEU A 53 -8.10 26.63 2.61
C LEU A 53 -7.07 26.07 3.60
N ASN A 54 -5.88 25.68 3.13
CA ASN A 54 -4.81 25.21 4.01
C ASN A 54 -4.26 26.34 4.90
N PHE A 55 -4.04 27.54 4.35
CA PHE A 55 -3.51 28.69 5.11
C PHE A 55 -4.53 29.30 6.06
N TYR A 56 -5.82 29.26 5.73
CA TYR A 56 -6.89 29.84 6.54
C TYR A 56 -7.66 28.81 7.39
N ASN A 57 -7.06 27.64 7.65
CA ASN A 57 -7.64 26.57 8.49
C ASN A 57 -9.07 26.14 8.08
N GLY A 58 -9.31 26.04 6.77
CA GLY A 58 -10.54 25.45 6.23
C GLY A 58 -10.70 23.99 6.65
N SER A 59 -11.91 23.45 6.60
CA SER A 59 -12.16 22.06 6.92
C SER A 59 -11.91 21.13 5.71
N THR A 60 -11.77 19.83 5.97
CA THR A 60 -11.77 18.81 4.90
C THR A 60 -13.06 18.81 4.09
N LEU A 61 -14.19 19.22 4.67
CA LEU A 61 -15.45 19.35 3.92
C LEU A 61 -15.39 20.53 2.94
N ASP A 62 -14.81 21.66 3.36
CA ASP A 62 -14.65 22.82 2.49
C ASP A 62 -13.79 22.44 1.26
N ALA A 63 -12.71 21.70 1.49
CA ALA A 63 -11.86 21.13 0.44
C ALA A 63 -12.63 20.26 -0.57
N ILE A 64 -13.54 19.41 -0.09
CA ILE A 64 -14.39 18.54 -0.92
C ILE A 64 -15.38 19.39 -1.75
N PHE A 65 -15.89 20.47 -1.18
CA PHE A 65 -16.87 21.34 -1.83
C PHE A 65 -16.28 22.38 -2.77
N VAL A 66 -14.96 22.57 -2.81
CA VAL A 66 -14.29 23.44 -3.81
C VAL A 66 -14.67 23.00 -5.23
N ASP A 67 -14.60 21.70 -5.49
CA ASP A 67 -15.05 21.07 -6.73
C ASP A 67 -15.40 19.60 -6.44
N THR A 68 -16.69 19.35 -6.22
CA THR A 68 -17.18 18.03 -5.83
C THR A 68 -17.02 16.98 -6.93
N ASP A 69 -17.12 17.38 -8.21
CA ASP A 69 -16.94 16.47 -9.33
C ASP A 69 -15.47 16.05 -9.46
N LEU A 70 -14.54 17.00 -9.34
CA LEU A 70 -13.11 16.72 -9.31
C LEU A 70 -12.73 15.86 -8.10
N PHE A 71 -13.34 16.11 -6.93
CA PHE A 71 -13.16 15.29 -5.74
C PHE A 71 -13.58 13.84 -5.99
N PHE A 72 -14.79 13.59 -6.49
CA PHE A 72 -15.25 12.22 -6.76
C PHE A 72 -14.40 11.53 -7.83
N LYS A 73 -13.97 12.27 -8.85
CA LYS A 73 -13.05 11.75 -9.88
C LYS A 73 -11.75 11.24 -9.27
N ASN A 74 -11.14 11.99 -8.35
CA ASN A 74 -9.93 11.56 -7.64
C ASN A 74 -10.20 10.45 -6.62
N TYR A 75 -11.32 10.51 -5.90
CA TYR A 75 -11.72 9.47 -4.96
C TYR A 75 -11.86 8.11 -5.63
N PHE A 76 -12.58 8.03 -6.76
CA PHE A 76 -12.76 6.78 -7.51
C PHE A 76 -11.47 6.33 -8.20
N TYR A 77 -10.63 7.27 -8.64
CA TYR A 77 -9.28 6.94 -9.09
C TYR A 77 -8.46 6.28 -7.99
N ASN A 78 -8.43 6.84 -6.77
CA ASN A 78 -7.71 6.25 -5.66
C ASN A 78 -8.26 4.87 -5.29
N LEU A 79 -9.59 4.74 -5.23
CA LEU A 79 -10.29 3.52 -4.85
C LEU A 79 -10.07 2.35 -5.82
N PHE A 80 -10.12 2.61 -7.12
CA PHE A 80 -10.11 1.55 -8.14
C PHE A 80 -8.81 1.46 -8.95
N TYR A 81 -7.93 2.44 -8.87
CA TYR A 81 -6.64 2.43 -9.55
C TYR A 81 -5.47 2.68 -8.61
N GLY A 82 -5.45 3.83 -7.95
CA GLY A 82 -4.29 4.31 -7.19
C GLY A 82 -3.89 3.41 -6.02
N MET A 83 -4.84 2.84 -5.28
CA MET A 83 -4.54 1.86 -4.23
C MET A 83 -4.33 0.45 -4.78
N PRO A 84 -5.22 -0.10 -5.62
CA PRO A 84 -5.03 -1.45 -6.12
C PRO A 84 -3.71 -1.61 -6.90
N ASP A 85 -3.27 -0.60 -7.64
CA ASP A 85 -1.95 -0.60 -8.31
C ASP A 85 -0.81 -0.75 -7.30
N LYS A 86 -0.83 0.00 -6.19
CA LYS A 86 0.21 -0.12 -5.15
C LYS A 86 0.14 -1.44 -4.39
N LEU A 87 -1.05 -2.02 -4.24
CA LEU A 87 -1.26 -3.28 -3.53
C LEU A 87 -0.99 -4.53 -4.37
N PHE A 88 -1.10 -4.43 -5.70
CA PHE A 88 -1.04 -5.59 -6.60
C PHE A 88 -0.14 -5.37 -7.81
N ASN A 89 0.59 -4.27 -7.85
CA ASN A 89 1.58 -3.92 -8.85
C ASN A 89 1.04 -3.87 -10.29
N PHE A 90 0.08 -3.01 -10.62
CA PHE A 90 -0.46 -2.97 -12.00
C PHE A 90 0.54 -2.40 -13.01
N ASN A 91 1.28 -1.36 -12.63
CA ASN A 91 2.16 -0.61 -13.52
C ASN A 91 3.66 -0.77 -13.24
N SER A 92 4.08 -1.63 -12.31
CA SER A 92 5.51 -1.76 -11.96
C SER A 92 6.11 -0.43 -11.45
N ASP A 93 5.33 0.32 -10.67
CA ASP A 93 5.79 1.57 -10.05
C ASP A 93 6.80 1.30 -8.93
N ARG A 94 7.59 2.33 -8.58
CA ARG A 94 8.62 2.30 -7.54
C ARG A 94 8.05 2.11 -6.14
N ILE A 95 6.75 2.36 -5.96
CA ILE A 95 6.02 2.28 -4.69
C ILE A 95 5.10 1.05 -4.74
N ASN A 96 5.71 -0.13 -4.65
CA ASN A 96 5.00 -1.41 -4.73
C ASN A 96 4.95 -2.10 -3.35
N SER A 97 3.74 -2.35 -2.85
CA SER A 97 3.46 -3.02 -1.57
C SER A 97 2.84 -4.41 -1.74
N SER A 98 2.87 -4.96 -2.96
CA SER A 98 2.35 -6.28 -3.25
C SER A 98 3.03 -7.37 -2.42
N LEU A 99 2.31 -8.47 -2.20
CA LEU A 99 2.91 -9.66 -1.57
C LEU A 99 3.86 -10.39 -2.55
N ILE A 100 3.64 -10.22 -3.84
CA ILE A 100 4.48 -10.76 -4.91
C ILE A 100 4.77 -9.60 -5.86
N ASN A 101 5.97 -9.04 -5.76
CA ASN A 101 6.31 -7.77 -6.40
C ASN A 101 6.75 -7.93 -7.85
N THR A 102 7.30 -9.09 -8.19
CA THR A 102 7.96 -9.33 -9.48
C THR A 102 7.01 -9.41 -10.66
N VAL A 103 5.74 -9.79 -10.43
CA VAL A 103 4.76 -10.01 -11.49
C VAL A 103 3.49 -9.23 -11.18
N PRO A 104 3.04 -8.34 -12.08
CA PRO A 104 1.78 -7.64 -11.94
C PRO A 104 0.61 -8.56 -11.64
N LEU A 105 -0.28 -8.14 -10.74
CA LEU A 105 -1.48 -8.85 -10.29
C LEU A 105 -1.24 -10.19 -9.57
N LEU A 106 -0.01 -10.72 -9.56
CA LEU A 106 0.22 -12.07 -9.04
C LEU A 106 -0.02 -12.15 -7.53
N GLY A 107 0.27 -11.08 -6.79
CA GLY A 107 -0.03 -10.95 -5.36
C GLY A 107 -1.52 -11.00 -5.02
N LEU A 108 -2.41 -10.71 -5.97
CA LEU A 108 -3.86 -10.79 -5.77
C LEU A 108 -4.35 -12.23 -5.61
N LEU A 109 -3.71 -13.20 -6.29
CA LEU A 109 -4.11 -14.61 -6.25
C LEU A 109 -4.08 -15.23 -4.85
N PRO A 110 -2.97 -15.17 -4.07
CA PRO A 110 -2.94 -15.75 -2.74
C PRO A 110 -3.93 -15.06 -1.80
N ILE A 111 -4.13 -13.74 -1.92
CA ILE A 111 -5.08 -12.99 -1.08
C ILE A 111 -6.53 -13.42 -1.39
N THR A 112 -6.91 -13.44 -2.68
CA THR A 112 -8.28 -13.79 -3.11
C THR A 112 -8.61 -15.25 -2.81
N ALA A 113 -7.68 -16.18 -3.07
CA ALA A 113 -7.89 -17.60 -2.78
C ALA A 113 -7.95 -17.89 -1.27
N GLY A 114 -7.09 -17.24 -0.48
CA GLY A 114 -7.15 -17.30 0.98
C GLY A 114 -8.46 -16.75 1.53
N PHE A 115 -8.94 -15.62 0.98
CA PHE A 115 -10.24 -15.03 1.28
C PHE A 115 -11.40 -15.99 0.98
N ILE A 116 -11.44 -16.59 -0.22
CA ILE A 116 -12.46 -17.58 -0.61
C ILE A 116 -12.51 -18.75 0.36
N TYR A 117 -11.33 -19.26 0.75
CA TYR A 117 -11.22 -20.37 1.70
C TYR A 117 -11.69 -19.97 3.10
N LEU A 118 -11.24 -18.83 3.63
CA LEU A 118 -11.59 -18.34 4.96
C LEU A 118 -13.10 -18.07 5.09
N PHE A 119 -13.72 -17.51 4.05
CA PHE A 119 -15.16 -17.28 3.97
C PHE A 119 -15.97 -18.53 3.64
N LYS A 120 -15.30 -19.67 3.43
CA LYS A 120 -15.91 -20.96 3.04
C LYS A 120 -16.85 -20.80 1.85
N ILE A 121 -16.47 -19.95 0.90
CA ILE A 121 -17.28 -19.65 -0.28
C ILE A 121 -17.31 -20.89 -1.16
N LYS A 122 -18.50 -21.44 -1.35
CA LYS A 122 -18.72 -22.62 -2.20
C LYS A 122 -19.14 -22.19 -3.59
N ILE A 123 -18.74 -22.96 -4.60
CA ILE A 123 -19.27 -22.83 -5.96
C ILE A 123 -20.69 -23.40 -5.95
N ASN A 124 -21.68 -22.54 -5.74
CA ASN A 124 -23.10 -22.87 -5.80
C ASN A 124 -23.85 -21.82 -6.62
N LYS A 125 -25.10 -22.11 -6.98
CA LYS A 125 -25.92 -21.23 -7.83
C LYS A 125 -25.97 -19.78 -7.29
N ASN A 126 -26.15 -19.60 -5.99
CA ASN A 126 -26.30 -18.27 -5.39
C ASN A 126 -24.99 -17.46 -5.47
N ASN A 127 -23.87 -18.06 -5.11
CA ASN A 127 -22.56 -17.40 -5.17
C ASN A 127 -22.15 -17.10 -6.62
N LEU A 128 -22.47 -17.98 -7.57
CA LEU A 128 -22.25 -17.72 -9.00
C LEU A 128 -23.12 -16.56 -9.50
N ILE A 129 -24.38 -16.48 -9.08
CA ILE A 129 -25.25 -15.33 -9.40
C ILE A 129 -24.68 -14.04 -8.83
N ILE A 130 -24.23 -14.02 -7.57
CA ILE A 130 -23.64 -12.83 -6.95
C ILE A 130 -22.45 -12.34 -7.76
N ILE A 131 -21.48 -13.22 -8.07
CA ILE A 131 -20.28 -12.85 -8.85
C ILE A 131 -20.67 -12.37 -10.24
N GLY A 132 -21.46 -13.16 -10.97
CA GLY A 132 -21.82 -12.85 -12.35
C GLY A 132 -22.62 -11.56 -12.46
N SER A 133 -23.67 -11.40 -11.65
CA SER A 133 -24.50 -10.19 -11.68
C SER A 133 -23.73 -8.95 -11.27
N SER A 134 -22.94 -9.01 -10.19
CA SER A 134 -22.15 -7.85 -9.76
C SER A 134 -21.05 -7.48 -10.74
N ALA A 135 -20.38 -8.44 -11.36
CA ALA A 135 -19.37 -8.17 -12.39
C ALA A 135 -20.02 -7.52 -13.63
N ILE A 136 -21.16 -8.05 -14.09
CA ILE A 136 -21.91 -7.50 -15.23
C ILE A 136 -22.38 -6.08 -14.93
N VAL A 137 -23.04 -5.85 -13.79
CA VAL A 137 -23.55 -4.53 -13.39
C VAL A 137 -22.40 -3.54 -13.26
N THR A 138 -21.30 -3.93 -12.60
CA THR A 138 -20.12 -3.07 -12.47
C THR A 138 -19.54 -2.71 -13.83
N THR A 139 -19.40 -3.70 -14.73
CA THR A 139 -18.90 -3.48 -16.09
C THR A 139 -19.80 -2.52 -16.87
N LEU A 140 -21.13 -2.69 -16.79
CA LEU A 140 -22.08 -1.77 -17.42
C LEU A 140 -21.96 -0.35 -16.88
N LEU A 141 -21.85 -0.17 -15.56
CA LEU A 141 -21.68 1.15 -14.95
C LEU A 141 -20.38 1.83 -15.41
N ILE A 142 -19.28 1.08 -15.51
CA ILE A 142 -18.02 1.60 -16.04
C ILE A 142 -18.17 2.04 -17.50
N PHE A 143 -18.83 1.25 -18.35
CA PHE A 143 -19.05 1.64 -19.74
C PHE A 143 -19.96 2.86 -19.90
N LEU A 144 -20.94 3.05 -19.01
CA LEU A 144 -21.89 4.15 -19.08
C LEU A 144 -21.33 5.46 -18.53
N MET A 145 -20.55 5.42 -17.45
CA MET A 145 -20.21 6.59 -16.66
C MET A 145 -18.74 6.66 -16.23
N GLY A 146 -17.96 5.61 -16.46
CA GLY A 146 -16.59 5.48 -16.00
C GLY A 146 -15.53 5.50 -17.10
N ASP A 147 -14.30 5.19 -16.70
CA ASP A 147 -13.14 4.96 -17.57
C ASP A 147 -12.56 3.59 -17.25
N ILE A 148 -12.53 2.68 -18.23
CA ILE A 148 -12.02 1.32 -18.03
C ILE A 148 -10.57 1.30 -17.55
N ASN A 149 -9.73 2.26 -17.96
CA ASN A 149 -8.32 2.31 -17.55
C ASN A 149 -8.16 2.60 -16.05
N VAL A 150 -9.14 3.30 -15.47
CA VAL A 150 -9.16 3.66 -14.04
C VAL A 150 -9.97 2.65 -13.23
N HIS A 151 -11.11 2.21 -13.75
CA HIS A 151 -12.11 1.49 -12.97
C HIS A 151 -12.08 -0.03 -13.16
N PHE A 152 -11.19 -0.59 -13.99
CA PHE A 152 -11.18 -2.03 -14.28
C PHE A 152 -11.11 -2.89 -13.01
N PHE A 153 -10.39 -2.46 -11.98
CA PHE A 153 -10.28 -3.24 -10.75
C PHE A 153 -11.64 -3.38 -10.04
N ALA A 154 -12.59 -2.46 -10.23
CA ALA A 154 -13.93 -2.59 -9.67
C ALA A 154 -14.64 -3.86 -10.18
N ILE A 155 -14.35 -4.31 -11.42
CA ILE A 155 -14.88 -5.54 -12.01
C ILE A 155 -14.46 -6.79 -11.20
N ILE A 156 -13.34 -6.70 -10.47
CA ILE A 156 -12.84 -7.77 -9.60
C ILE A 156 -13.20 -7.49 -8.14
N GLY A 157 -12.95 -6.28 -7.66
CA GLY A 157 -13.10 -5.87 -6.28
C GLY A 157 -14.55 -5.87 -5.80
N ILE A 158 -15.50 -5.33 -6.57
CA ILE A 158 -16.92 -5.26 -6.17
C ILE A 158 -17.53 -6.66 -6.04
N PRO A 159 -17.37 -7.59 -7.01
CA PRO A 159 -17.85 -8.96 -6.86
C PRO A 159 -17.25 -9.69 -5.66
N LEU A 160 -15.96 -9.53 -5.40
CA LEU A 160 -15.30 -10.12 -4.24
C LEU A 160 -15.83 -9.56 -2.92
N PHE A 161 -16.03 -8.24 -2.85
CA PHE A 161 -16.62 -7.58 -1.69
C PHE A 161 -18.03 -8.11 -1.40
N LEU A 162 -18.89 -8.18 -2.42
CA LEU A 162 -20.26 -8.69 -2.29
C LEU A 162 -20.27 -10.17 -1.89
N LEU A 163 -19.43 -11.00 -2.51
CA LEU A 163 -19.25 -12.40 -2.09
C LEU A 163 -18.94 -12.52 -0.60
N GLY A 164 -18.00 -11.70 -0.11
CA GLY A 164 -17.63 -11.65 1.30
C GLY A 164 -18.80 -11.27 2.18
N LEU A 165 -19.52 -10.20 1.81
CA LEU A 165 -20.68 -9.72 2.53
C LEU A 165 -21.77 -10.79 2.65
N PHE A 166 -22.10 -11.48 1.55
CA PHE A 166 -23.15 -12.50 1.54
C PHE A 166 -22.73 -13.82 2.23
N ASN A 167 -21.42 -14.09 2.37
CA ASN A 167 -20.91 -15.28 3.05
C ASN A 167 -20.32 -14.96 4.45
N ILE A 168 -20.49 -13.74 4.96
CA ILE A 168 -19.86 -13.24 6.19
C ILE A 168 -20.18 -14.10 7.43
N LYS A 169 -21.37 -14.72 7.45
CA LYS A 169 -21.83 -15.59 8.55
C LYS A 169 -21.05 -16.90 8.67
N ASN A 170 -20.33 -17.30 7.60
CA ASN A 170 -19.58 -18.55 7.56
C ASN A 170 -18.17 -18.42 8.19
N VAL A 171 -17.69 -17.19 8.34
CA VAL A 171 -16.38 -16.85 8.88
C VAL A 171 -16.40 -16.92 10.41
N GLN A 172 -15.28 -17.33 11.00
CA GLN A 172 -15.14 -17.26 12.46
C GLN A 172 -15.13 -15.80 12.92
N LYS A 173 -15.89 -15.47 13.98
CA LYS A 173 -16.08 -14.07 14.42
C LYS A 173 -14.77 -13.32 14.70
N ASN A 174 -13.75 -14.02 15.18
CA ASN A 174 -12.40 -13.51 15.44
C ASN A 174 -11.57 -13.23 14.18
N ALA A 175 -11.87 -13.88 13.05
CA ALA A 175 -11.21 -13.64 11.77
C ALA A 175 -11.87 -12.51 10.96
N LEU A 176 -13.06 -12.09 11.36
CA LEU A 176 -13.83 -11.08 10.64
C LEU A 176 -13.16 -9.69 10.56
N PRO A 177 -12.43 -9.21 11.59
CA PRO A 177 -11.68 -7.96 11.51
C PRO A 177 -10.68 -7.93 10.34
N LEU A 178 -10.10 -9.08 9.95
CA LEU A 178 -9.14 -9.18 8.85
C LEU A 178 -9.75 -8.85 7.48
N PHE A 179 -11.06 -9.02 7.33
CA PHE A 179 -11.76 -8.63 6.11
C PHE A 179 -12.19 -7.16 6.14
N LEU A 180 -12.64 -6.68 7.30
CA LEU A 180 -13.27 -5.36 7.41
C LEU A 180 -12.25 -4.24 7.53
N LEU A 181 -11.05 -4.52 8.08
CA LEU A 181 -9.97 -3.55 8.16
C LEU A 181 -9.49 -3.09 6.77
N PRO A 182 -9.18 -3.98 5.79
CA PRO A 182 -8.85 -3.55 4.43
C PRO A 182 -9.94 -2.73 3.74
N VAL A 183 -11.21 -3.14 3.90
CA VAL A 183 -12.34 -2.41 3.29
C VAL A 183 -12.45 -1.00 3.86
N MET A 184 -12.46 -0.86 5.19
CA MET A 184 -12.58 0.45 5.83
C MET A 184 -11.38 1.33 5.53
N PHE A 185 -10.17 0.76 5.58
CA PHE A 185 -8.96 1.48 5.24
C PHE A 185 -9.06 2.04 3.83
N VAL A 186 -9.28 1.20 2.81
CA VAL A 186 -9.35 1.63 1.41
C VAL A 186 -10.43 2.70 1.21
N LEU A 187 -11.61 2.56 1.82
CA LEU A 187 -12.68 3.55 1.69
C LEU A 187 -12.32 4.92 2.30
N VAL A 188 -11.69 4.92 3.49
CA VAL A 188 -11.30 6.15 4.19
C VAL A 188 -10.09 6.79 3.54
N THR A 189 -9.06 6.00 3.24
CA THR A 189 -7.82 6.53 2.68
C THR A 189 -7.96 6.88 1.21
N SER A 190 -9.02 6.47 0.50
CA SER A 190 -9.29 6.93 -0.89
C SER A 190 -9.57 8.44 -0.99
N LEU A 191 -9.81 9.11 0.14
CA LEU A 191 -9.83 10.58 0.21
C LEU A 191 -8.51 11.21 -0.25
N LEU A 192 -7.38 10.48 -0.14
CA LEU A 192 -6.04 10.96 -0.42
C LEU A 192 -5.25 9.92 -1.22
N LEU A 193 -4.37 10.36 -2.12
CA LEU A 193 -3.46 9.42 -2.79
C LEU A 193 -2.33 9.01 -1.84
N LEU A 194 -2.35 7.76 -1.34
CA LEU A 194 -1.23 7.22 -0.56
C LEU A 194 0.01 7.06 -1.44
N ARG A 195 1.18 7.58 -1.05
CA ARG A 195 2.40 7.57 -1.87
C ARG A 195 3.57 6.74 -1.35
N SER A 196 3.42 6.09 -0.19
CA SER A 196 4.50 5.30 0.38
C SER A 196 4.02 3.92 0.80
N GLY A 197 4.92 2.93 0.72
CA GLY A 197 4.61 1.56 1.09
C GLY A 197 4.25 1.43 2.57
N GLU A 198 4.89 2.22 3.44
CA GLU A 198 4.60 2.23 4.88
C GLU A 198 3.15 2.63 5.20
N HIS A 199 2.50 3.42 4.34
CA HIS A 199 1.10 3.80 4.57
C HIS A 199 0.15 2.59 4.54
N PHE A 200 0.53 1.53 3.82
CA PHE A 200 -0.27 0.31 3.71
C PHE A 200 -0.03 -0.67 4.86
N PHE A 201 0.91 -0.39 5.77
CA PHE A 201 1.28 -1.29 6.87
C PHE A 201 0.07 -1.77 7.67
N LEU A 202 -0.90 -0.87 7.90
CA LEU A 202 -2.13 -1.18 8.63
C LEU A 202 -2.92 -2.34 8.02
N ILE A 203 -3.04 -2.38 6.69
CA ILE A 203 -3.77 -3.44 5.98
C ILE A 203 -2.89 -4.60 5.55
N TRP A 204 -1.58 -4.40 5.56
CA TRP A 204 -0.61 -5.39 5.12
C TRP A 204 -0.68 -6.66 5.97
N PHE A 205 -0.90 -6.55 7.29
CA PHE A 205 -1.16 -7.71 8.14
C PHE A 205 -2.36 -8.54 7.69
N SER A 206 -3.46 -7.89 7.32
CA SER A 206 -4.66 -8.58 6.86
C SER A 206 -4.42 -9.31 5.54
N MET A 207 -3.73 -8.66 4.60
CA MET A 207 -3.34 -9.28 3.33
C MET A 207 -2.38 -10.45 3.53
N ALA A 208 -1.35 -10.29 4.37
CA ALA A 208 -0.37 -11.33 4.67
C ALA A 208 -1.03 -12.55 5.35
N MET A 209 -1.99 -12.34 6.26
CA MET A 209 -2.75 -13.45 6.85
C MET A 209 -3.59 -14.20 5.82
N LEU A 210 -4.30 -13.49 4.93
CA LEU A 210 -5.08 -14.13 3.86
C LEU A 210 -4.17 -14.95 2.93
N ALA A 211 -3.03 -14.40 2.52
CA ALA A 211 -2.05 -15.15 1.76
C ALA A 211 -1.44 -16.32 2.54
N GLY A 212 -1.23 -16.17 3.84
CA GLY A 212 -0.80 -17.26 4.73
C GLY A 212 -1.78 -18.43 4.73
N VAL A 213 -3.09 -18.14 4.81
CA VAL A 213 -4.16 -19.16 4.66
C VAL A 213 -4.07 -19.84 3.30
N PHE A 214 -3.81 -19.08 2.22
CA PHE A 214 -3.60 -19.69 0.91
C PHE A 214 -2.41 -20.65 0.88
N PHE A 215 -1.23 -20.23 1.35
CA PHE A 215 -0.02 -21.06 1.30
C PHE A 215 -0.09 -22.27 2.23
N ALA A 216 -0.72 -22.12 3.41
CA ALA A 216 -0.81 -23.19 4.39
C ALA A 216 -1.92 -24.21 4.08
N ASP A 217 -3.08 -23.75 3.62
CA ASP A 217 -4.27 -24.60 3.48
C ASP A 217 -4.66 -24.85 2.03
N VAL A 218 -4.68 -23.82 1.18
CA VAL A 218 -5.23 -23.91 -0.18
C VAL A 218 -4.24 -24.54 -1.15
N LEU A 219 -2.99 -24.05 -1.16
CA LEU A 219 -1.96 -24.48 -2.09
C LEU A 219 -1.63 -25.98 -1.95
N PRO A 220 -1.47 -26.56 -0.75
CA PRO A 220 -1.28 -28.01 -0.59
C PRO A 220 -2.45 -28.83 -1.13
N GLN A 221 -3.69 -28.34 -0.98
CA GLN A 221 -4.88 -29.02 -1.51
C GLN A 221 -4.91 -28.98 -3.04
N LEU A 222 -4.46 -27.89 -3.66
CA LEU A 222 -4.30 -27.81 -5.11
C LEU A 222 -3.28 -28.84 -5.62
N PHE A 223 -2.11 -28.92 -4.98
CA PHE A 223 -1.11 -29.93 -5.37
C PHE A 223 -1.60 -31.36 -5.19
N LYS A 224 -2.33 -31.65 -4.11
CA LYS A 224 -2.96 -32.96 -3.91
C LYS A 224 -3.90 -33.33 -5.06
N LYS A 225 -4.72 -32.38 -5.52
CA LYS A 225 -5.66 -32.61 -6.64
C LYS A 225 -4.91 -32.91 -7.95
N ILE A 226 -3.77 -32.25 -8.19
CA ILE A 226 -2.97 -32.42 -9.40
C ILE A 226 -2.18 -33.74 -9.40
N GLN A 227 -1.59 -34.16 -8.26
CA GLN A 227 -0.70 -35.33 -8.19
C GLN A 227 -1.40 -36.69 -7.95
N SER A 228 -2.72 -36.79 -8.13
CA SER A 228 -3.62 -37.92 -7.82
C SER A 228 -4.14 -37.98 -6.38
N SER A 229 -5.41 -38.35 -6.24
CA SER A 229 -6.19 -38.33 -4.99
C SER A 229 -5.66 -39.24 -3.86
N LYS A 230 -4.77 -40.19 -4.18
CA LYS A 230 -4.23 -41.18 -3.24
C LYS A 230 -3.12 -40.63 -2.33
N ILE A 231 -2.55 -39.47 -2.64
CA ILE A 231 -1.47 -38.87 -1.84
C ILE A 231 -2.06 -38.16 -0.60
N LYS A 232 -1.51 -38.44 0.59
CA LYS A 232 -1.90 -37.74 1.83
C LYS A 232 -1.50 -36.26 1.76
N LEU A 233 -2.34 -35.35 2.27
CA LEU A 233 -2.11 -33.89 2.23
C LEU A 233 -0.76 -33.51 2.87
N ASN A 234 -0.41 -34.15 3.99
CA ASN A 234 0.84 -33.92 4.71
C ASN A 234 1.99 -34.82 4.22
N SER A 235 1.92 -35.31 2.98
CA SER A 235 3.04 -36.07 2.41
C SER A 235 4.25 -35.16 2.22
N LYS A 236 5.46 -35.71 2.45
CA LYS A 236 6.72 -34.98 2.23
C LYS A 236 6.77 -34.31 0.86
N LYS A 237 6.19 -34.93 -0.17
CA LYS A 237 6.15 -34.40 -1.55
C LYS A 237 5.33 -33.11 -1.67
N ILE A 238 4.14 -33.04 -1.06
CA ILE A 238 3.29 -31.84 -1.09
C ILE A 238 3.91 -30.72 -0.27
N THR A 239 4.41 -31.05 0.94
CA THR A 239 5.11 -30.07 1.79
C THR A 239 6.34 -29.51 1.08
N PHE A 240 7.14 -30.36 0.44
CA PHE A 240 8.31 -29.94 -0.35
C PHE A 240 7.91 -29.05 -1.54
N SER A 241 6.86 -29.41 -2.28
CA SER A 241 6.38 -28.60 -3.42
C SER A 241 5.89 -27.22 -2.96
N THR A 242 5.17 -27.17 -1.84
CA THR A 242 4.68 -25.92 -1.22
C THR A 242 5.86 -25.05 -0.77
N ALA A 243 6.85 -25.65 -0.08
CA ALA A 243 8.04 -24.95 0.35
C ALA A 243 8.85 -24.39 -0.83
N ILE A 244 9.00 -25.14 -1.92
CA ILE A 244 9.66 -24.64 -3.13
C ILE A 244 8.97 -23.40 -3.68
N ILE A 245 7.63 -23.41 -3.83
CA ILE A 245 6.91 -22.24 -4.34
C ILE A 245 7.09 -21.02 -3.42
N ILE A 246 6.98 -21.21 -2.10
CA ILE A 246 7.21 -20.13 -1.14
C ILE A 246 8.64 -19.59 -1.26
N SER A 247 9.64 -20.47 -1.31
CA SER A 247 11.05 -20.07 -1.47
C SER A 247 11.29 -19.32 -2.78
N LEU A 248 10.68 -19.74 -3.88
CA LEU A 248 10.80 -19.04 -5.17
C LEU A 248 10.18 -17.64 -5.11
N ILE A 249 9.02 -17.48 -4.47
CA ILE A 249 8.38 -16.18 -4.28
C ILE A 249 9.26 -15.27 -3.41
N LEU A 250 9.78 -15.79 -2.28
CA LEU A 250 10.66 -15.03 -1.40
C LEU A 250 11.95 -14.62 -2.09
N LEU A 251 12.58 -15.53 -2.84
CA LEU A 251 13.80 -15.24 -3.61
C LEU A 251 13.53 -14.18 -4.69
N SER A 252 12.36 -14.27 -5.35
CA SER A 252 11.94 -13.31 -6.36
C SER A 252 11.69 -11.91 -5.77
N ASN A 253 10.98 -11.83 -4.64
CA ASN A 253 10.78 -10.58 -3.91
C ASN A 253 12.11 -10.00 -3.41
N PHE A 254 13.01 -10.83 -2.90
CA PHE A 254 14.33 -10.39 -2.45
C PHE A 254 15.15 -9.79 -3.62
N GLY A 255 15.17 -10.47 -4.77
CA GLY A 255 15.82 -9.96 -5.98
C GLY A 255 15.21 -8.64 -6.46
N TYR A 256 13.88 -8.52 -6.47
CA TYR A 256 13.20 -7.27 -6.80
C TYR A 256 13.57 -6.14 -5.84
N CYS A 257 13.55 -6.39 -4.52
CA CYS A 257 13.91 -5.40 -3.51
C CYS A 257 15.38 -4.97 -3.64
N TYR A 258 16.30 -5.90 -3.89
CA TYR A 258 17.70 -5.59 -4.16
C TYR A 258 17.85 -4.66 -5.36
N VAL A 259 17.25 -5.03 -6.49
CA VAL A 259 17.31 -4.23 -7.72
C VAL A 259 16.70 -2.84 -7.52
N LEU A 260 15.53 -2.77 -6.89
CA LEU A 260 14.86 -1.51 -6.60
C LEU A 260 15.73 -0.63 -5.70
N PHE A 261 16.26 -1.19 -4.61
CA PHE A 261 17.14 -0.49 -3.67
C PHE A 261 18.39 0.06 -4.36
N THR A 262 19.07 -0.75 -5.17
CA THR A 262 20.24 -0.31 -5.93
C THR A 262 19.87 0.80 -6.90
N ALA A 263 18.81 0.61 -7.70
CA ALA A 263 18.40 1.60 -8.70
C ALA A 263 17.98 2.94 -8.08
N THR A 264 17.33 2.94 -6.90
CA THR A 264 16.92 4.18 -6.23
C THR A 264 18.06 4.90 -5.53
N HIS A 265 19.07 4.18 -5.02
CA HIS A 265 20.16 4.79 -4.25
C HIS A 265 21.37 5.17 -5.10
N THR A 266 21.68 4.39 -6.14
CA THR A 266 22.86 4.65 -6.99
C THR A 266 22.49 5.32 -8.31
N ASN A 267 21.19 5.48 -8.61
CA ASN A 267 20.68 5.87 -9.93
C ASN A 267 21.14 4.96 -11.09
N VAL A 268 21.69 3.78 -10.81
CA VAL A 268 22.08 2.80 -11.83
C VAL A 268 20.87 1.92 -12.15
N PRO A 269 20.30 1.99 -13.36
CA PRO A 269 19.14 1.20 -13.71
C PRO A 269 19.50 -0.29 -13.78
N PHE A 270 18.49 -1.13 -13.54
CA PHE A 270 18.57 -2.54 -13.88
C PHE A 270 18.76 -2.71 -15.38
N VAL A 271 19.71 -3.56 -15.77
CA VAL A 271 19.97 -3.88 -17.18
C VAL A 271 19.56 -5.32 -17.50
N SER A 272 20.08 -6.27 -16.74
CA SER A 272 19.87 -7.70 -16.97
C SER A 272 20.31 -8.49 -15.75
N ILE A 273 19.79 -9.71 -15.60
CA ILE A 273 20.15 -10.62 -14.51
C ILE A 273 21.64 -10.97 -14.54
N GLU A 274 22.22 -11.19 -15.72
CA GLU A 274 23.65 -11.53 -15.88
C GLU A 274 24.55 -10.41 -15.33
N ASN A 275 24.23 -9.16 -15.66
CA ASN A 275 24.95 -7.99 -15.15
C ASN A 275 24.86 -7.87 -13.62
N GLU A 276 23.70 -8.15 -13.01
CA GLU A 276 23.59 -8.12 -11.54
C GLU A 276 24.42 -9.23 -10.88
N PHE A 277 24.45 -10.44 -11.45
CA PHE A 277 25.35 -11.50 -10.96
C PHE A 277 26.83 -11.17 -11.16
N ALA A 278 27.18 -10.48 -12.26
CA ALA A 278 28.55 -10.01 -12.49
C ALA A 278 28.96 -8.98 -11.43
N LYS A 279 28.07 -8.05 -11.05
CA LYS A 279 28.32 -7.09 -9.97
C LYS A 279 28.55 -7.77 -8.62
N LEU A 280 27.77 -8.81 -8.28
CA LEU A 280 27.97 -9.59 -7.05
C LEU A 280 29.33 -10.31 -7.00
N SER A 281 29.93 -10.55 -8.16
CA SER A 281 31.25 -11.18 -8.28
C SER A 281 32.40 -10.17 -8.26
N GLN A 282 32.09 -8.87 -8.34
CA GLN A 282 33.07 -7.79 -8.25
C GLN A 282 33.18 -7.36 -6.78
N ASP A 283 34.41 -7.26 -6.28
CA ASP A 283 34.71 -6.85 -4.91
C ASP A 283 34.62 -5.31 -4.77
N ILE A 284 33.49 -4.74 -5.18
CA ILE A 284 33.22 -3.31 -5.08
C ILE A 284 32.73 -3.03 -3.65
N PRO A 285 33.40 -2.16 -2.89
CA PRO A 285 32.91 -1.77 -1.58
C PRO A 285 31.52 -1.16 -1.72
N ALA A 286 30.56 -1.67 -0.96
CA ALA A 286 29.23 -1.08 -0.91
C ALA A 286 29.34 0.34 -0.33
N GLU A 287 29.11 1.34 -1.17
CA GLU A 287 29.00 2.73 -0.73
C GLU A 287 27.79 2.82 0.22
N GLN A 288 28.02 3.23 1.47
CA GLN A 288 26.95 3.37 2.46
C GLN A 288 26.35 4.77 2.31
N PRO A 289 25.15 4.94 1.69
CA PRO A 289 24.65 6.27 1.35
C PRO A 289 24.40 7.13 2.59
N GLY A 290 24.05 6.51 3.72
CA GLY A 290 23.90 7.20 5.00
C GLY A 290 25.21 7.71 5.61
N MET A 291 26.36 7.32 5.08
CA MET A 291 27.67 7.70 5.63
C MET A 291 28.07 9.11 5.23
N GLU A 292 27.64 9.58 4.07
CA GLU A 292 27.79 11.00 3.72
C GLU A 292 26.99 11.90 4.66
N VAL A 293 25.72 11.55 4.92
CA VAL A 293 24.87 12.27 5.88
C VAL A 293 25.49 12.30 7.26
N LYS A 294 25.99 11.16 7.74
CA LYS A 294 26.70 11.07 9.01
C LYS A 294 27.98 11.92 9.01
N ASN A 295 28.78 11.87 7.95
CA ASN A 295 30.02 12.65 7.85
C ASN A 295 29.74 14.15 7.89
N ILE A 296 28.72 14.63 7.16
CA ILE A 296 28.27 16.03 7.21
C ILE A 296 27.79 16.37 8.63
N GLY A 297 26.99 15.51 9.26
CA GLY A 297 26.57 15.65 10.65
C GLY A 297 27.75 15.76 11.61
N ASP A 298 28.74 14.86 11.51
CA ASP A 298 29.95 14.84 12.32
C ASP A 298 30.82 16.09 12.12
N ILE A 299 30.81 16.69 10.93
CA ILE A 299 31.47 17.98 10.65
C ILE A 299 30.71 19.12 11.32
N LEU A 300 29.40 19.20 11.11
CA LEU A 300 28.53 20.24 11.68
C LEU A 300 28.56 20.21 13.21
N ASN A 301 28.59 19.02 13.82
CA ASN A 301 28.63 18.84 15.27
C ASN A 301 29.92 19.39 15.94
N LYS A 302 30.96 19.76 15.15
CA LYS A 302 32.15 20.43 15.67
C LYS A 302 31.93 21.92 15.94
N GLN A 303 30.86 22.51 15.41
CA GLN A 303 30.54 23.92 15.65
C GLN A 303 30.11 24.12 17.11
N PRO A 304 30.76 25.03 17.86
CA PRO A 304 30.36 25.31 19.24
C PRO A 304 28.91 25.78 19.31
N ASN A 305 28.16 25.23 20.26
CA ASN A 305 26.77 25.62 20.53
C ASN A 305 25.78 25.38 19.36
N ILE A 306 26.08 24.44 18.46
CA ILE A 306 25.21 24.14 17.31
C ILE A 306 23.84 23.62 17.73
N GLU A 307 23.73 22.90 18.84
CA GLU A 307 22.45 22.40 19.39
C GLU A 307 21.43 23.52 19.66
N ASN A 308 21.92 24.73 19.99
CA ASN A 308 21.08 25.91 20.22
C ASN A 308 20.93 26.80 18.97
N SER A 309 21.44 26.36 17.82
CA SER A 309 21.40 27.10 16.55
C SER A 309 20.25 26.61 15.66
N TYR A 310 19.93 27.39 14.62
CA TYR A 310 19.04 26.98 13.54
C TYR A 310 19.87 26.67 12.30
N VAL A 311 19.73 25.46 11.78
CA VAL A 311 20.42 25.03 10.56
C VAL A 311 19.42 24.97 9.42
N MET A 312 19.65 25.78 8.38
CA MET A 312 18.85 25.74 7.15
C MET A 312 19.40 24.65 6.24
N ILE A 313 18.58 23.64 5.95
CA ILE A 313 18.99 22.44 5.19
C ILE A 313 17.84 21.98 4.28
N PRO A 314 18.17 21.41 3.10
CA PRO A 314 17.18 20.88 2.17
C PRO A 314 16.63 19.52 2.59
N ALA A 315 17.13 18.93 3.69
CA ALA A 315 16.66 17.64 4.17
C ALA A 315 16.83 17.47 5.68
N TYR A 316 15.83 16.88 6.33
CA TYR A 316 15.75 16.80 7.79
C TYR A 316 16.74 15.80 8.43
N HIS A 317 17.34 14.90 7.66
CA HIS A 317 18.18 13.83 8.19
C HIS A 317 19.48 14.31 8.86
N TYR A 318 19.95 15.53 8.56
CA TYR A 318 21.13 16.09 9.23
C TYR A 318 20.85 16.47 10.69
N ALA A 319 19.60 16.86 11.01
CA ALA A 319 19.19 17.30 12.36
C ALA A 319 19.49 16.24 13.43
N TYR A 320 19.28 14.97 13.09
CA TYR A 320 19.50 13.84 13.98
C TYR A 320 20.95 13.75 14.51
N TYR A 321 21.93 14.13 13.69
CA TYR A 321 23.35 14.02 14.05
C TYR A 321 23.89 15.23 14.83
N ILE A 322 23.20 16.37 14.78
CA ILE A 322 23.66 17.63 15.39
C ILE A 322 22.77 18.12 16.55
N ASN A 323 21.63 17.48 16.77
CA ASN A 323 20.67 17.81 17.84
C ASN A 323 20.27 19.31 17.86
N ALA A 324 20.17 19.93 16.68
CA ALA A 324 19.87 21.35 16.49
C ALA A 324 18.46 21.56 15.93
N ASN A 325 17.91 22.77 16.10
CA ASN A 325 16.68 23.15 15.41
C ASN A 325 16.93 23.29 13.91
N THR A 326 15.95 22.93 13.09
CA THR A 326 16.09 22.95 11.63
C THR A 326 15.07 23.84 10.97
N VAL A 327 15.52 24.54 9.93
CA VAL A 327 14.69 25.30 9.01
C VAL A 327 14.76 24.59 7.67
N TYR A 328 13.61 24.13 7.16
CA TYR A 328 13.56 23.56 5.83
C TYR A 328 13.69 24.69 4.80
N GLY A 329 14.71 24.61 3.97
CA GLY A 329 14.93 25.52 2.86
C GLY A 329 15.12 24.74 1.58
N GLU A 330 14.21 24.93 0.62
CA GLU A 330 14.34 24.39 -0.72
C GLU A 330 14.82 25.52 -1.65
N PHE A 331 15.93 25.28 -2.34
CA PHE A 331 16.46 26.20 -3.33
C PHE A 331 16.13 25.66 -4.71
N SER A 332 15.20 26.30 -5.40
CA SER A 332 14.95 26.06 -6.83
C SER A 332 15.62 27.18 -7.61
N GLU A 333 16.64 26.83 -8.40
CA GLU A 333 17.00 27.70 -9.53
C GLU A 333 15.84 27.65 -10.54
N GLY A 334 15.44 28.82 -11.02
CA GLY A 334 14.23 29.00 -11.84
C GLY A 334 14.27 28.31 -13.18
#